data_AF-A0AAD4MF26-F1
#
_entry.id   AF-A0AAD4MF26-F1
#
_cell.length_a   1.000
_cell.length_b   1.000
_cell.length_c   1.000
_cell.angle_alpha   90.00
_cell.angle_beta   90.00
_cell.angle_gamma   90.00
#
_symmetry.space_group_name_H-M   'P 1'
#
loop_
_entity.id
_entity.type
_entity.pdbx_description
1 polymer ?
#
loop_
_entity_poly.entity_id
_entity_poly.type
_entity_poly.pdbx_seq_one_letter_code
_entity_poly.pdbx_strand_id
1 'polypeptide(L)'
;MPDVDETIFDEVSTLNTVIEQIPDEEFQKLSTEEKWKKIFKSDLPSLYQLVSKILSVPVSNAFVERIFSLVSAQWTDTRNSLKEETVKGLVQVKVNFDLSCQEMHKFLLSNMKLLDQISYGEKYDI
;
A
#
# COMPACT_ATOMS: atom_id res chain seq x y z
N MET A 1 -27.12 -22.91 -4.09
CA MET A 1 -25.79 -22.33 -4.37
C MET A 1 -25.90 -21.76 -5.76
N PRO A 2 -25.76 -20.44 -5.96
CA PRO A 2 -25.87 -19.85 -7.29
C PRO A 2 -24.82 -20.48 -8.22
N ASP A 3 -25.17 -20.61 -9.49
CA ASP A 3 -24.24 -21.12 -10.49
C ASP A 3 -23.07 -20.13 -10.63
N VAL A 4 -21.85 -20.66 -10.71
CA VAL A 4 -20.63 -19.85 -10.81
C VAL A 4 -20.63 -19.06 -12.13
N ASP A 5 -21.18 -19.64 -13.20
CA ASP A 5 -21.25 -18.99 -14.50
C ASP A 5 -22.26 -17.82 -14.51
N GLU A 6 -23.40 -17.97 -13.83
CA GLU A 6 -24.39 -16.89 -13.66
C GLU A 6 -23.81 -15.71 -12.87
N THR A 7 -23.07 -16.02 -11.80
CA THR A 7 -22.47 -15.00 -10.92
C THR A 7 -21.41 -14.17 -11.67
N ILE A 8 -20.56 -14.83 -12.47
CA ILE A 8 -19.54 -14.15 -13.28
C ILE A 8 -20.20 -13.33 -14.39
N PHE A 9 -21.26 -13.85 -15.01
CA PHE A 9 -21.99 -13.13 -16.05
C PHE A 9 -22.59 -11.81 -15.52
N ASP A 10 -23.27 -11.85 -14.37
CA ASP A 10 -23.85 -10.67 -13.72
C ASP A 10 -22.77 -9.63 -13.36
N GLU A 11 -21.62 -10.09 -12.90
CA GLU A 11 -20.47 -9.22 -12.58
C GLU A 11 -19.91 -8.53 -13.83
N VAL A 12 -19.79 -9.27 -14.95
CA VAL A 12 -19.35 -8.71 -16.24
C VAL A 12 -20.38 -7.74 -16.82
N SER A 13 -21.68 -8.02 -16.70
CA SER A 13 -22.74 -7.10 -17.10
C SER A 13 -22.69 -5.80 -16.30
N THR A 14 -22.44 -5.90 -14.99
CA THR A 14 -22.25 -4.74 -14.11
C THR A 14 -21.03 -3.93 -14.53
N LEU A 15 -19.90 -4.59 -14.81
CA LEU A 15 -18.69 -3.93 -15.29
C LEU A 15 -18.91 -3.15 -16.58
N ASN A 16 -19.57 -3.75 -17.58
CA ASN A 16 -19.86 -3.06 -18.84
C ASN A 16 -20.71 -1.81 -18.62
N THR A 17 -21.74 -1.92 -17.77
CA THR A 17 -22.60 -0.78 -17.41
C THR A 17 -21.81 0.34 -16.75
N VAL A 18 -20.87 0.00 -15.85
CA VAL A 18 -20.00 0.99 -15.19
C VAL A 18 -19.08 1.67 -16.20
N ILE A 19 -18.48 0.92 -17.12
CA ILE A 19 -17.58 1.46 -18.14
C ILE A 19 -18.33 2.43 -19.06
N GLU A 20 -19.53 2.07 -19.51
CA GLU A 20 -20.36 2.94 -20.37
C GLU A 20 -20.76 4.26 -19.71
N GLN A 21 -20.91 4.28 -18.38
CA GLN A 21 -21.25 5.48 -17.62
C GLN A 21 -20.07 6.43 -17.42
N ILE A 22 -18.84 5.98 -17.65
CA ILE A 22 -17.65 6.80 -17.45
C ILE A 22 -17.27 7.47 -18.78
N PRO A 23 -17.23 8.81 -18.86
CA PRO A 23 -16.81 9.49 -20.08
C PRO A 23 -15.37 9.13 -20.46
N ASP A 24 -15.16 8.64 -21.68
CA ASP A 24 -13.85 8.21 -22.19
C ASP A 24 -12.76 9.28 -22.01
N GLU A 25 -13.10 10.54 -22.28
CA GLU A 25 -12.15 11.65 -22.24
C GLU A 25 -11.67 11.96 -20.81
N GLU A 26 -12.51 11.71 -19.81
CA GLU A 26 -12.14 11.82 -18.39
C GLU A 26 -11.38 10.58 -17.94
N PHE A 27 -11.80 9.39 -18.39
CA PHE A 27 -11.19 8.13 -17.99
C PHE A 27 -9.74 8.00 -18.47
N GLN A 28 -9.45 8.41 -19.70
CA GLN A 28 -8.09 8.29 -20.27
C GLN A 28 -7.05 9.14 -19.52
N LYS A 29 -7.47 10.24 -18.90
CA LYS A 29 -6.59 11.16 -18.16
C LYS A 29 -6.23 10.64 -16.76
N LEU A 30 -6.94 9.64 -16.25
CA LEU A 30 -6.72 9.09 -14.91
C LEU A 30 -5.53 8.14 -14.86
N SER A 31 -4.85 8.15 -13.72
CA SER A 31 -3.88 7.11 -13.38
C SER A 31 -4.56 5.73 -13.27
N THR A 32 -3.76 4.65 -13.39
CA THR A 32 -4.27 3.27 -13.24
C THR A 32 -4.99 3.06 -11.91
N GLU A 33 -4.47 3.63 -10.82
CA GLU A 33 -5.05 3.54 -9.49
C GLU A 33 -6.43 4.21 -9.42
N GLU A 34 -6.55 5.41 -9.98
CA GLU A 34 -7.81 6.16 -10.01
C GLU A 34 -8.88 5.49 -10.88
N LYS A 35 -8.47 4.84 -11.98
CA LYS A 35 -9.36 4.05 -12.83
C LYS A 35 -10.00 2.90 -12.05
N TRP A 36 -9.18 2.09 -11.38
CA TRP A 36 -9.67 0.98 -10.57
C TRP A 36 -10.49 1.46 -9.37
N LYS A 37 -10.12 2.58 -8.74
CA LYS A 37 -10.91 3.19 -7.67
C LYS A 37 -12.30 3.65 -8.13
N LYS A 38 -12.44 4.11 -9.38
CA LYS A 38 -13.75 4.43 -9.95
C LYS A 38 -14.58 3.17 -10.24
N ILE A 39 -13.96 2.14 -10.83
CA ILE A 39 -14.63 0.87 -11.17
C ILE A 39 -15.15 0.16 -9.92
N PHE A 40 -14.33 0.06 -8.87
CA PHE A 40 -14.69 -0.60 -7.60
C PHE A 40 -15.60 0.24 -6.67
N LYS A 41 -16.22 1.31 -7.18
CA LYS A 41 -17.40 1.88 -6.52
C LYS A 41 -18.61 0.93 -6.62
N SER A 42 -18.61 0.08 -7.64
CA SER A 42 -19.57 -1.01 -7.81
C SER A 42 -19.03 -2.30 -7.18
N ASP A 43 -19.94 -3.17 -6.77
CA ASP A 43 -19.60 -4.45 -6.16
C ASP A 43 -19.17 -5.46 -7.25
N LEU A 44 -17.86 -5.67 -7.37
CA LEU A 44 -17.22 -6.53 -8.38
C LEU A 44 -16.17 -7.43 -7.69
N PRO A 45 -16.60 -8.40 -6.86
CA PRO A 45 -15.71 -9.10 -5.95
C PRO A 45 -14.70 -10.02 -6.66
N SER A 46 -15.07 -10.66 -7.77
CA SER A 46 -14.16 -11.55 -8.51
C SER A 46 -13.11 -10.75 -9.26
N LEU A 47 -13.53 -9.64 -9.89
CA LEU A 47 -12.65 -8.70 -10.56
C LEU A 47 -11.70 -8.03 -9.57
N TYR A 48 -12.21 -7.65 -8.39
CA TYR A 48 -11.39 -7.08 -7.33
C TYR A 48 -10.28 -8.04 -6.91
N GLN A 49 -10.60 -9.32 -6.67
CA GLN A 49 -9.61 -10.34 -6.31
C GLN A 49 -8.57 -10.55 -7.41
N LEU A 50 -8.97 -10.50 -8.68
CA LEU A 50 -8.05 -10.64 -9.81
C LEU A 50 -7.10 -9.44 -9.89
N VAL A 51 -7.67 -8.24 -9.88
CA VAL A 51 -6.92 -6.98 -10.01
C VAL A 51 -6.00 -6.78 -8.81
N SER A 52 -6.44 -7.11 -7.59
CA SER A 52 -5.60 -7.02 -6.40
C SER A 52 -4.38 -7.92 -6.50
N LYS A 53 -4.53 -9.14 -7.04
CA LYS A 53 -3.40 -10.05 -7.27
C LYS A 53 -2.45 -9.50 -8.32
N ILE A 54 -2.96 -9.02 -9.45
CA ILE A 54 -2.15 -8.46 -10.53
C ILE A 54 -1.36 -7.24 -10.03
N LEU A 55 -2.02 -6.31 -9.34
CA LEU A 55 -1.40 -5.07 -8.85
C LEU A 55 -0.50 -5.27 -7.63
N SER A 56 -0.62 -6.39 -6.91
CA SER A 56 0.30 -6.73 -5.81
C SER A 56 1.71 -7.10 -6.29
N VAL A 57 1.86 -7.45 -7.57
CA VAL A 57 3.15 -7.79 -8.17
C VAL A 57 3.78 -6.53 -8.75
N PRO A 58 4.94 -6.07 -8.23
CA PRO A 58 5.61 -4.91 -8.78
C PRO A 58 6.09 -5.23 -10.20
N VAL A 59 5.86 -4.29 -11.12
CA VAL A 59 6.27 -4.41 -12.54
C VAL A 59 7.79 -4.33 -12.71
N SER A 60 8.50 -3.80 -11.71
CA SER A 60 9.95 -3.57 -11.75
C SER A 60 10.59 -3.72 -10.38
N ASN A 61 11.85 -4.16 -10.38
CA ASN A 61 12.70 -4.21 -9.20
C ASN A 61 13.14 -2.84 -8.69
N ALA A 62 12.91 -1.75 -9.46
CA ALA A 62 13.39 -0.41 -9.12
C ALA A 62 12.92 0.08 -7.73
N PHE A 63 11.72 -0.30 -7.30
CA PHE A 63 11.24 0.03 -5.95
C PHE A 63 12.05 -0.68 -4.86
N VAL A 64 12.31 -1.97 -5.05
CA VAL A 64 13.10 -2.78 -4.12
C VAL A 64 14.56 -2.31 -4.10
N GLU A 65 15.14 -2.01 -5.26
CA GLU A 65 16.49 -1.46 -5.38
C GLU A 65 16.64 -0.10 -4.67
N ARG A 66 15.61 0.75 -4.73
CA ARG A 66 15.56 2.00 -3.97
C ARG A 66 15.56 1.74 -2.47
N ILE A 67 14.79 0.75 -1.99
CA ILE A 67 14.81 0.33 -0.58
C ILE A 67 16.20 -0.18 -0.19
N PHE A 68 16.83 -1.03 -1.01
CA PHE A 68 18.17 -1.53 -0.74
C PHE A 68 19.22 -0.41 -0.70
N SER A 69 19.09 0.59 -1.57
CA SER A 69 19.98 1.76 -1.56
C SER A 69 19.83 2.57 -0.26
N LEU A 70 18.59 2.76 0.22
CA LEU A 70 18.31 3.42 1.50
C LEU A 70 18.90 2.64 2.68
N VAL A 71 18.72 1.31 2.69
CA VAL A 71 19.29 0.43 3.72
C VAL A 71 20.81 0.51 3.71
N SER A 72 21.46 0.33 2.56
CA SER A 72 22.92 0.35 2.42
C SER A 72 23.54 1.70 2.81
N ALA A 73 22.82 2.81 2.61
CA ALA A 73 23.30 4.13 3.01
C ALA A 73 23.32 4.31 4.54
N GLN A 74 22.38 3.68 5.26
CA GLN A 74 22.21 3.85 6.70
C GLN A 74 22.88 2.72 7.51
N TRP A 75 22.94 1.51 6.95
CA TRP A 75 23.46 0.31 7.58
C TRP A 75 24.83 -0.03 7.00
N THR A 76 25.86 0.62 7.54
CA THR A 76 27.26 0.42 7.15
C THR A 76 28.06 -0.13 8.32
N ASP A 77 29.05 -0.98 8.04
CA ASP A 77 29.87 -1.67 9.05
C ASP A 77 30.70 -0.71 9.91
N THR A 78 30.94 0.52 9.44
CA THR A 78 31.84 1.50 10.05
C THR A 78 31.16 2.56 10.92
N ARG A 79 29.84 2.75 10.83
CA ARG A 79 29.07 3.66 11.71
C ARG A 79 28.03 2.87 12.49
N ASN A 80 28.34 2.50 13.74
CA ASN A 80 27.42 1.95 14.74
C ASN A 80 26.37 1.00 14.13
N SER A 81 26.79 -0.23 13.81
CA SER A 81 25.91 -1.24 13.18
C SER A 81 24.58 -1.34 13.93
N LEU A 82 23.52 -0.81 13.32
CA LEU A 82 22.17 -0.88 13.83
C LEU A 82 21.72 -2.34 13.84
N LYS A 83 20.96 -2.74 14.86
CA LYS A 83 20.30 -4.05 14.85
C LYS A 83 19.36 -4.13 13.64
N GLU A 84 19.25 -5.31 13.06
CA GLU A 84 18.40 -5.57 11.89
C GLU A 84 16.95 -5.11 12.13
N GLU A 85 16.40 -5.36 13.32
CA GLU A 85 15.06 -4.91 13.73
C GLU A 85 14.89 -3.40 13.67
N THR A 86 15.91 -2.65 14.11
CA THR A 86 15.91 -1.19 14.06
C THR A 86 15.94 -0.70 12.60
N VAL A 87 16.74 -1.34 11.75
CA VAL A 87 16.80 -1.00 10.32
C VAL A 87 15.45 -1.27 9.66
N LYS A 88 14.81 -2.41 9.94
CA LYS A 88 13.46 -2.73 9.44
C LYS A 88 12.44 -1.67 9.84
N GLY A 89 12.40 -1.28 11.12
CA GLY A 89 11.51 -0.23 11.62
C GLY A 89 11.76 1.11 10.94
N LEU A 90 13.01 1.52 10.77
CA LEU A 90 13.37 2.77 10.09
C LEU A 90 12.92 2.78 8.62
N VAL A 91 13.13 1.67 7.90
CA VAL A 91 12.67 1.54 6.51
C VAL A 91 11.15 1.63 6.43
N GLN A 92 10.43 0.93 7.32
CA GLN A 92 8.96 0.99 7.35
C GLN A 92 8.45 2.40 7.60
N VAL A 93 9.05 3.13 8.55
CA VAL A 93 8.67 4.52 8.81
C VAL A 93 8.97 5.39 7.59
N LYS A 94 10.15 5.25 6.98
CA LYS A 94 10.56 6.09 5.84
C LYS A 94 9.76 5.82 4.56
N VAL A 95 9.35 4.57 4.32
CA VAL A 95 8.65 4.16 3.10
C VAL A 95 7.14 4.36 3.20
N ASN A 96 6.54 4.12 4.37
CA ASN A 96 5.09 4.14 4.53
C ASN A 96 4.54 5.51 4.97
N PHE A 97 5.39 6.40 5.50
CA PHE A 97 4.96 7.71 5.97
C PHE A 97 5.64 8.81 5.15
N ASP A 98 4.87 9.46 4.30
CA ASP A 98 5.27 10.68 3.61
C ASP A 98 4.97 11.91 4.47
N LEU A 99 5.57 11.95 5.66
CA LEU A 99 5.43 13.04 6.62
C LEU A 99 6.80 13.63 6.93
N SER A 100 6.87 14.96 7.02
CA SER A 100 8.03 15.61 7.62
C SER A 100 8.17 15.24 9.10
N CYS A 101 9.35 15.42 9.68
CA CYS A 101 9.56 15.16 11.11
C CYS A 101 8.58 15.95 12.00
N GLN A 102 8.21 17.17 11.59
CA GLN A 102 7.27 18.01 12.32
C GLN A 102 5.84 17.46 12.25
N GLU A 103 5.41 17.02 11.06
CA GLU A 103 4.10 16.41 10.87
C GLU A 103 3.99 15.06 11.55
N MET A 104 5.05 14.24 11.47
CA MET A 104 5.15 12.98 12.20
C MET A 104 5.02 13.21 13.71
N HIS A 105 5.73 14.19 14.26
CA HIS A 105 5.64 14.52 15.68
C HIS A 105 4.21 14.91 16.09
N LYS A 106 3.54 15.76 15.28
CA LYS A 106 2.13 16.12 15.51
C LYS A 106 1.19 14.91 15.37
N PHE A 107 1.43 14.05 14.40
CA PHE A 107 0.68 12.82 14.17
C PHE A 107 0.77 11.88 15.37
N LEU A 108 1.98 11.65 15.89
CA LEU A 108 2.20 10.82 17.07
C LEU A 108 1.48 11.38 18.29
N LEU A 109 1.61 12.68 18.58
CA LEU A 109 0.92 13.34 19.69
C LEU A 109 -0.61 13.30 19.59
N SER A 110 -1.14 13.26 18.36
CA SER A 110 -2.58 13.15 18.13
C SER A 110 -3.10 11.71 18.31
N ASN A 111 -2.20 10.72 18.29
CA ASN A 111 -2.53 9.29 18.40
C ASN A 111 -1.91 8.69 19.68
N MET A 112 -2.48 9.05 20.84
CA MET A 112 -1.99 8.60 22.15
C MET A 112 -1.88 7.06 22.27
N LYS A 113 -2.78 6.30 21.65
CA LYS A 113 -2.72 4.82 21.64
C LYS A 113 -1.45 4.29 20.96
N LEU A 114 -1.02 4.92 19.88
CA LEU A 114 0.19 4.54 19.15
C LEU A 114 1.44 4.90 19.97
N LEU A 115 1.44 6.06 20.62
CA LEU A 115 2.51 6.48 21.54
C LEU A 115 2.66 5.52 22.71
N ASP A 116 1.54 5.11 23.30
CA ASP A 116 1.52 4.10 24.37
C ASP A 116 2.17 2.82 23.87
N GLN A 117 1.74 2.27 22.72
CA GLN A 117 2.31 1.05 22.13
C GLN A 117 3.82 1.15 21.83
N ILE A 118 4.30 2.31 21.37
CA ILE A 118 5.73 2.54 21.14
C ILE A 118 6.50 2.59 22.47
N SER A 119 5.92 3.23 23.50
CA SER A 119 6.54 3.38 24.83
C SER A 119 6.61 2.08 25.62
N TYR A 120 5.62 1.19 25.42
CA TYR A 120 5.56 -0.14 26.03
C TYR A 120 6.51 -1.15 25.38
N GLY A 121 7.33 -0.75 24.41
CA GLY A 121 8.31 -1.61 23.75
C GLY A 121 8.98 -2.53 24.77
N GLU A 122 8.63 -3.82 24.72
CA GLU A 122 9.20 -4.84 25.58
C GLU A 122 10.71 -4.64 25.56
N LYS A 123 11.23 -4.17 26.69
CA LYS A 123 12.64 -3.84 26.85
C LYS A 123 13.42 -5.10 26.53
N TYR A 124 14.43 -4.94 25.68
CA TYR A 124 15.49 -5.90 25.42
C TYR A 124 15.87 -6.72 26.67
N ASP A 125 15.30 -7.92 26.79
CA ASP A 125 15.85 -9.01 27.58
C ASP A 125 16.47 -10.00 26.58
N ILE A 126 17.75 -9.77 26.28
CA ILE A 126 18.67 -10.80 25.76
C ILE A 126 19.82 -10.90 26.77
#